data_AF-A0A956ZF97-F1
#
_entry.id   AF-A0A956ZF97-F1
#
_cell.length_a   1.000
_cell.length_b   1.000
_cell.length_c   1.000
_cell.angle_alpha   90.00
_cell.angle_beta   90.00
_cell.angle_gamma   90.00
#
_symmetry.space_group_name_H-M   'P 1'
#
loop_
_entity.id
_entity.type
_entity.pdbx_description
1 polymer ?
#
loop_
_entity_poly.entity_id
_entity_poly.type
_entity_poly.pdbx_seq_one_letter_code
_entity_poly.pdbx_strand_id
1 'polypeptide(L)'
;MDFDLSKVTPKRCREELEEVLGRGESFRNNGWKETEVDADCKLHFFINHLYWKKGDLKPSNAAFGNPGLSVRGDGGNFSPLTKKDLIEILHSLSRETGQNFVGSVYFKASQLKEDNELSSLIVIHDPHPFEDKHGVFQPQAENHIEIICNKNTTRRDLLQEACDWSLHPDEVE
;
A
#
# COMPACT_ATOMS: atom_id res chain seq x y z
N MET A 1 -10.97 -14.69 5.00
CA MET A 1 -10.19 -14.41 6.21
C MET A 1 -11.10 -13.61 7.13
N ASP A 2 -11.36 -14.08 8.36
CA ASP A 2 -12.22 -13.35 9.29
C ASP A 2 -11.36 -12.40 10.14
N PHE A 3 -11.50 -11.10 9.94
CA PHE A 3 -10.76 -10.08 10.68
C PHE A 3 -11.46 -9.76 12.01
N ASP A 4 -10.75 -9.91 13.11
CA ASP A 4 -11.24 -9.51 14.43
C ASP A 4 -11.02 -8.00 14.64
N LEU A 5 -12.00 -7.19 14.22
CA LEU A 5 -11.98 -5.72 14.31
C LEU A 5 -11.77 -5.20 15.74
N SER A 6 -12.08 -6.01 16.77
CA SER A 6 -11.89 -5.64 18.17
C SER A 6 -10.41 -5.53 18.55
N LYS A 7 -9.52 -6.19 17.80
CA LYS A 7 -8.07 -6.16 17.99
C LYS A 7 -7.40 -4.96 17.33
N VAL A 8 -8.07 -4.28 16.40
CA VAL A 8 -7.58 -3.07 15.76
C VAL A 8 -7.76 -1.90 16.72
N THR A 9 -6.66 -1.46 17.31
CA THR A 9 -6.68 -0.56 18.47
C THR A 9 -6.80 0.92 18.11
N PRO A 10 -6.18 1.43 17.01
CA PRO A 10 -6.40 2.81 16.59
C PRO A 10 -7.71 2.90 15.82
N LYS A 11 -8.61 3.78 16.28
CA LYS A 11 -9.90 4.02 15.63
C LYS A 11 -9.78 4.26 14.12
N ARG A 12 -8.80 5.09 13.70
CA ARG A 12 -8.57 5.39 12.28
C ARG A 12 -8.16 4.17 11.45
N CYS A 13 -7.35 3.26 11.99
CA CYS A 13 -6.99 2.06 11.24
C CYS A 13 -8.15 1.05 11.20
N ARG A 14 -9.00 1.05 12.22
CA ARG A 14 -10.24 0.25 12.20
C ARG A 14 -11.19 0.78 11.12
N GLU A 15 -11.40 2.10 11.07
CA GLU A 15 -12.22 2.75 10.04
C GLU A 15 -11.70 2.42 8.64
N GLU A 16 -10.37 2.49 8.43
CA GLU A 16 -9.74 2.08 7.16
C GLU A 16 -10.01 0.61 6.81
N LEU A 17 -9.84 -0.30 7.77
CA LEU A 17 -10.11 -1.72 7.57
C LEU A 17 -11.59 -2.00 7.31
N GLU A 18 -12.50 -1.35 8.02
CA GLU A 18 -13.94 -1.43 7.81
C GLU A 18 -14.32 -0.95 6.40
N GLU A 19 -13.71 0.13 5.93
CA GLU A 19 -13.93 0.66 4.58
C GLU A 19 -13.49 -0.34 3.51
N VAL A 20 -12.27 -0.88 3.63
CA VAL A 20 -11.72 -1.89 2.71
C VAL A 20 -12.59 -3.15 2.67
N LEU A 21 -12.99 -3.66 3.84
CA LEU A 21 -13.83 -4.85 3.93
C LEU A 21 -15.23 -4.60 3.38
N GLY A 22 -15.80 -3.41 3.64
CA GLY A 22 -17.11 -2.99 3.12
C GLY A 22 -17.12 -2.90 1.59
N ARG A 23 -16.05 -2.38 0.98
CA ARG A 23 -15.88 -2.40 -0.49
C ARG A 23 -15.99 -3.81 -1.03
N GLY A 24 -15.24 -4.76 -0.46
CA GLY A 24 -15.22 -6.15 -0.90
C GLY A 24 -16.55 -6.92 -0.70
N GLU A 25 -17.35 -6.56 0.30
CA GLU A 25 -18.61 -7.27 0.63
C GLU A 25 -19.58 -7.30 -0.56
N SER A 26 -19.72 -6.17 -1.27
CA SER A 26 -20.58 -6.08 -2.46
C SER A 26 -20.15 -7.01 -3.60
N PHE A 27 -18.85 -7.36 -3.67
CA PHE A 27 -18.30 -8.23 -4.71
C PHE A 27 -18.27 -9.71 -4.31
N ARG A 28 -18.24 -10.04 -3.02
CA ARG A 28 -18.32 -11.43 -2.54
C ARG A 28 -19.60 -12.12 -3.00
N ASN A 29 -20.71 -11.40 -3.04
CA ASN A 29 -21.99 -11.90 -3.55
C ASN A 29 -21.93 -12.30 -5.03
N ASN A 30 -20.95 -11.79 -5.77
CA ASN A 30 -20.70 -12.11 -7.18
C ASN A 30 -19.58 -13.14 -7.39
N GLY A 31 -19.18 -13.86 -6.33
CA GLY A 31 -18.22 -14.96 -6.40
C GLY A 31 -16.75 -14.53 -6.31
N TRP A 32 -16.46 -13.25 -6.06
CA TRP A 32 -15.11 -12.82 -5.73
C TRP A 32 -14.66 -13.45 -4.40
N LYS A 33 -13.37 -13.80 -4.33
CA LYS A 33 -12.73 -14.32 -3.13
C LYS A 33 -11.49 -13.48 -2.84
N GLU A 34 -11.24 -13.25 -1.55
CA GLU A 34 -10.00 -12.64 -1.10
C GLU A 34 -8.80 -13.43 -1.61
N THR A 35 -7.87 -12.71 -2.22
CA THR A 35 -6.58 -13.27 -2.60
C THR A 35 -5.61 -13.02 -1.44
N GLU A 36 -5.08 -14.08 -0.87
CA GLU A 36 -4.03 -13.95 0.13
C GLU A 36 -2.75 -13.45 -0.54
N VAL A 37 -2.16 -12.37 -0.03
CA VAL A 37 -0.87 -11.86 -0.54
C VAL A 37 0.25 -12.81 -0.15
N ASP A 38 0.95 -13.37 -1.13
CA ASP A 38 2.09 -14.28 -0.87
C ASP A 38 3.19 -13.57 -0.04
N ALA A 39 3.89 -14.31 0.83
CA ALA A 39 4.97 -13.80 1.66
C ALA A 39 6.17 -13.27 0.85
N ASP A 40 6.38 -13.80 -0.36
CA ASP A 40 7.43 -13.36 -1.30
C ASP A 40 7.01 -12.18 -2.18
N CYS A 41 5.74 -11.75 -2.11
CA CYS A 41 5.25 -10.59 -2.84
C CYS A 41 5.97 -9.32 -2.41
N LYS A 42 6.43 -8.53 -3.38
CA LYS A 42 6.94 -7.18 -3.17
C LYS A 42 5.80 -6.18 -3.23
N LEU A 43 5.77 -5.29 -2.25
CA LEU A 43 4.72 -4.30 -2.06
C LEU A 43 5.28 -2.91 -2.36
N HIS A 44 4.99 -2.39 -3.54
CA HIS A 44 5.51 -1.12 -4.04
C HIS A 44 4.68 0.06 -3.55
N PHE A 45 5.29 0.92 -2.75
CA PHE A 45 4.72 2.17 -2.26
C PHE A 45 5.34 3.38 -2.97
N PHE A 46 4.49 4.21 -3.57
CA PHE A 46 4.93 5.35 -4.37
C PHE A 46 5.16 6.59 -3.50
N ILE A 47 6.35 7.18 -3.63
CA ILE A 47 6.81 8.29 -2.79
C ILE A 47 6.46 9.62 -3.45
N ASN A 48 5.70 10.45 -2.73
CA ASN A 48 5.46 11.83 -3.09
C ASN A 48 6.73 12.68 -2.86
N HIS A 49 7.02 13.61 -3.77
CA HIS A 49 8.17 14.51 -3.71
C HIS A 49 8.31 15.29 -2.38
N LEU A 50 7.20 15.55 -1.68
CA LEU A 50 7.21 16.24 -0.39
C LEU A 50 7.95 15.44 0.70
N TYR A 51 8.09 14.13 0.52
CA TYR A 51 8.70 13.23 1.49
C TYR A 51 10.09 12.75 1.09
N TRP A 52 10.74 13.39 0.12
CA TRP A 52 12.10 13.08 -0.26
C TRP A 52 12.88 14.35 -0.62
N LYS A 53 14.17 14.38 -0.31
CA LYS A 53 15.06 15.45 -0.75
C LYS A 53 16.25 14.84 -1.49
N LYS A 54 16.76 15.59 -2.48
CA LYS A 54 17.92 15.17 -3.27
C LYS A 54 19.11 14.86 -2.35
N GLY A 55 19.67 13.67 -2.49
CA GLY A 55 20.75 13.14 -1.66
C GLY A 55 20.30 12.28 -0.47
N ASP A 56 19.00 12.23 -0.16
CA ASP A 56 18.49 11.34 0.88
C ASP A 56 18.49 9.89 0.37
N LEU A 57 19.04 8.97 1.17
CA LEU A 57 19.09 7.54 0.85
C LEU A 57 17.75 6.82 1.00
N LYS A 58 16.79 7.41 1.73
CA LYS A 58 15.45 6.88 1.98
C LYS A 58 14.43 8.03 2.02
N PRO A 59 13.14 7.78 1.73
CA PRO A 59 12.10 8.80 1.96
C PRO A 59 12.01 9.12 3.46
N SER A 60 11.46 10.28 3.81
CA SER A 60 11.14 10.67 5.19
C SER A 60 10.11 9.72 5.80
N ASN A 61 10.18 9.48 7.12
CA ASN A 61 9.19 8.69 7.85
C ASN A 61 7.76 9.22 7.70
N ALA A 62 7.60 10.51 7.37
CA ALA A 62 6.30 11.13 7.12
C ALA A 62 5.57 10.50 5.92
N ALA A 63 6.30 9.89 4.98
CA ALA A 63 5.71 9.17 3.83
C ALA A 63 4.80 8.01 4.29
N PHE A 64 5.13 7.36 5.41
CA PHE A 64 4.40 6.23 5.98
C PHE A 64 3.33 6.70 6.98
N GLY A 65 2.87 7.95 6.81
CA GLY A 65 2.02 8.68 7.72
C GLY A 65 0.63 8.10 7.94
N ASN A 66 0.11 7.47 6.89
CA ASN A 66 -1.31 7.15 6.77
C ASN A 66 -1.68 5.86 7.52
N PRO A 67 -2.94 5.74 7.99
CA PRO A 67 -3.44 4.50 8.58
C PRO A 67 -3.42 3.31 7.62
N GLY A 68 -3.71 3.56 6.33
CA GLY A 68 -3.55 2.64 5.21
C GLY A 68 -2.48 3.14 4.24
N LEU A 69 -1.65 2.23 3.73
CA LEU A 69 -0.74 2.49 2.61
C LEU A 69 -1.23 1.71 1.39
N SER A 70 -1.65 2.48 0.39
CA SER A 70 -1.96 1.98 -0.95
C SER A 70 -0.67 1.58 -1.67
N VAL A 71 -0.56 0.30 -2.02
CA VAL A 71 0.63 -0.27 -2.69
C VAL A 71 0.25 -1.12 -3.90
N ARG A 72 1.24 -1.45 -4.73
CA ARG A 72 1.11 -2.40 -5.86
C ARG A 72 1.89 -3.68 -5.56
N GLY A 73 1.25 -4.83 -5.72
CA GLY A 73 1.88 -6.15 -5.61
C GLY A 73 2.72 -6.50 -6.85
N ASP A 74 3.90 -7.06 -6.62
CA ASP A 74 4.85 -7.58 -7.60
C ASP A 74 5.33 -8.98 -7.18
N GLY A 75 5.17 -9.97 -8.07
CA GLY A 75 5.59 -11.35 -7.82
C GLY A 75 4.67 -12.13 -6.88
N GLY A 76 5.09 -13.35 -6.52
CA GLY A 76 4.24 -14.32 -5.82
C GLY A 76 3.05 -14.70 -6.68
N ASN A 77 1.85 -14.24 -6.28
CA ASN A 77 0.61 -14.42 -7.00
C ASN A 77 0.18 -13.23 -7.88
N PHE A 78 1.00 -12.18 -7.98
CA PHE A 78 0.77 -11.04 -8.86
C PHE A 78 1.77 -11.01 -10.02
N SER A 79 1.35 -10.39 -11.13
CA SER A 79 2.22 -10.18 -12.29
C SER A 79 3.46 -9.36 -11.90
N PRO A 80 4.67 -9.79 -12.32
CA PRO A 80 5.86 -9.04 -12.01
C PRO A 80 5.84 -7.62 -12.59
N LEU A 81 6.32 -6.63 -11.84
CA LEU A 81 6.43 -5.25 -12.27
C LEU A 81 7.86 -4.93 -12.72
N THR A 82 8.03 -4.54 -13.97
CA THR A 82 9.31 -4.04 -14.47
C THR A 82 9.54 -2.59 -14.05
N LYS A 83 10.79 -2.12 -14.15
CA LYS A 83 11.12 -0.70 -13.94
C LYS A 83 10.27 0.23 -14.82
N LYS A 84 9.99 -0.17 -16.06
CA LYS A 84 9.16 0.59 -16.98
C LYS A 84 7.72 0.71 -16.46
N ASP A 85 7.16 -0.39 -15.97
CA ASP A 85 5.80 -0.39 -15.40
C ASP A 85 5.72 0.53 -14.17
N LEU A 86 6.73 0.51 -13.30
CA LEU A 86 6.80 1.40 -12.13
C LEU A 86 6.82 2.89 -12.53
N ILE A 87 7.57 3.25 -13.57
CA ILE A 87 7.61 4.63 -14.10
C ILE A 87 6.23 5.02 -14.67
N GLU A 88 5.60 4.13 -15.44
CA GLU A 88 4.27 4.39 -16.01
C GLU A 88 3.20 4.58 -14.91
N ILE A 89 3.22 3.74 -13.88
CA ILE A 89 2.31 3.85 -12.72
C ILE A 89 2.55 5.18 -11.99
N LEU A 90 3.82 5.51 -11.71
CA LEU A 90 4.19 6.76 -11.03
C LEU A 90 3.66 8.00 -11.77
N HIS A 91 3.80 8.02 -13.09
CA HIS A 91 3.27 9.11 -13.91
C HIS A 91 1.74 9.12 -13.95
N SER A 92 1.09 7.96 -13.99
CA SER A 92 -0.39 7.88 -13.95
C SER A 92 -0.94 8.40 -12.64
N LEU A 93 -0.41 7.92 -11.51
CA LEU A 93 -0.77 8.39 -10.18
C LEU A 93 -0.58 9.90 -10.05
N SER A 94 0.51 10.44 -10.60
CA SER A 94 0.77 11.88 -10.56
C SER A 94 -0.29 12.69 -11.33
N ARG A 95 -0.73 12.20 -12.50
CA ARG A 95 -1.80 12.85 -13.28
C ARG A 95 -3.16 12.74 -12.61
N GLU A 96 -3.50 11.57 -12.09
CA GLU A 96 -4.81 11.27 -11.51
C GLU A 96 -5.03 12.02 -10.20
N THR A 97 -4.02 12.06 -9.33
CA THR A 97 -4.12 12.69 -8.01
C THR A 97 -3.74 14.16 -8.01
N GLY A 98 -3.10 14.65 -9.08
CA GLY A 98 -2.48 15.98 -9.13
C GLY A 98 -1.27 16.13 -8.20
N GLN A 99 -0.78 15.04 -7.63
CA GLN A 99 0.41 15.01 -6.79
C GLN A 99 1.66 14.71 -7.62
N ASN A 100 2.83 15.09 -7.10
CA ASN A 100 4.09 14.77 -7.77
C ASN A 100 4.75 13.58 -7.07
N PHE A 101 4.70 12.41 -7.69
CA PHE A 101 5.42 11.21 -7.23
C PHE A 101 6.79 11.12 -7.89
N VAL A 102 7.81 10.75 -7.12
CA VAL A 102 9.21 10.80 -7.54
C VAL A 102 9.89 9.44 -7.57
N GLY A 103 9.35 8.42 -6.90
CA GLY A 103 9.92 7.10 -6.93
C GLY A 103 9.02 6.09 -6.26
N SER A 104 9.54 4.88 -6.07
CA SER A 104 8.84 3.79 -5.41
C SER A 104 9.78 3.04 -4.49
N VAL A 105 9.37 2.82 -3.25
CA VAL A 105 10.03 1.88 -2.34
C VAL A 105 9.25 0.57 -2.31
N TYR A 106 9.90 -0.52 -1.95
CA TYR A 106 9.23 -1.80 -1.76
C TYR A 106 9.46 -2.39 -0.38
N PHE A 107 8.52 -3.21 0.04
CA PHE A 107 8.59 -4.09 1.21
C PHE A 107 8.38 -5.53 0.75
N LYS A 108 8.99 -6.51 1.42
CA LYS A 108 8.53 -7.90 1.27
C LYS A 108 7.32 -8.11 2.18
N ALA A 109 6.29 -8.79 1.68
CA ALA A 109 5.10 -9.09 2.47
C ALA A 109 5.43 -9.89 3.75
N SER A 110 6.40 -10.81 3.68
CA SER A 110 6.95 -11.54 4.84
C SER A 110 7.44 -10.61 5.96
N GLN A 111 8.15 -9.53 5.64
CA GLN A 111 8.64 -8.57 6.64
C GLN A 111 7.48 -7.88 7.38
N LEU A 112 6.34 -7.69 6.72
CA LEU A 112 5.16 -7.06 7.33
C LEU A 112 4.30 -8.07 8.09
N LYS A 113 4.35 -9.36 7.73
CA LYS A 113 3.53 -10.42 8.34
C LYS A 113 4.22 -11.13 9.51
N GLU A 114 5.54 -11.35 9.42
CA GLU A 114 6.26 -12.31 10.27
C GLU A 114 7.20 -11.65 11.30
N ASP A 115 7.56 -10.38 11.12
CA ASP A 115 8.48 -9.69 12.05
C ASP A 115 7.73 -9.14 13.27
N ASN A 116 8.12 -9.47 14.50
CA ASN A 116 7.28 -9.30 15.70
C ASN A 116 6.76 -7.86 15.96
N GLU A 117 7.47 -6.83 15.47
CA GLU A 117 7.03 -5.45 15.61
C GLU A 117 6.19 -4.95 14.42
N LEU A 118 6.48 -5.42 13.20
CA LEU A 118 5.75 -5.09 11.97
C LEU A 118 4.55 -6.02 11.72
N SER A 119 4.47 -7.19 12.37
CA SER A 119 3.35 -8.15 12.35
C SER A 119 2.04 -7.57 12.90
N SER A 120 2.11 -6.33 13.39
CA SER A 120 0.97 -5.47 13.68
C SER A 120 0.42 -4.74 12.45
N LEU A 121 0.80 -5.14 11.23
CA LEU A 121 0.22 -4.63 9.98
C LEU A 121 -0.69 -5.69 9.37
N ILE A 122 -1.82 -5.23 8.82
CA ILE A 122 -2.75 -6.03 8.06
C ILE A 122 -2.46 -5.76 6.59
N VAL A 123 -2.14 -6.79 5.82
CA VAL A 123 -1.89 -6.69 4.37
C VAL A 123 -3.04 -7.38 3.65
N ILE A 124 -3.82 -6.60 2.89
CA ILE A 124 -5.05 -7.08 2.25
C ILE A 124 -5.06 -6.72 0.76
N HIS A 125 -5.36 -7.71 -0.10
CA HIS A 125 -5.61 -7.47 -1.52
C HIS A 125 -6.96 -6.77 -1.69
N ASP A 126 -6.96 -5.58 -2.27
CA ASP A 126 -8.15 -4.77 -2.48
C ASP A 126 -8.22 -4.21 -3.91
N PRO A 127 -8.59 -5.02 -4.91
CA PRO A 127 -8.72 -4.57 -6.29
C PRO A 127 -10.02 -3.80 -6.55
N HIS A 128 -10.82 -3.51 -5.52
CA HIS A 128 -12.17 -2.98 -5.69
C HIS A 128 -12.17 -1.46 -5.85
N PRO A 129 -13.05 -0.92 -6.73
CA PRO A 129 -13.25 0.52 -6.83
C PRO A 129 -13.59 1.16 -5.48
N PHE A 130 -13.13 2.39 -5.26
CA PHE A 130 -13.48 3.19 -4.09
C PHE A 130 -14.25 4.45 -4.50
N GLU A 131 -15.05 5.01 -3.60
CA GLU A 131 -15.79 6.24 -3.85
C GLU A 131 -14.94 7.45 -3.41
N ASP A 132 -14.70 8.39 -4.31
CA ASP A 132 -13.96 9.61 -3.97
C ASP A 132 -14.82 10.61 -3.18
N LYS A 133 -14.22 11.73 -2.77
CA LYS A 133 -14.90 12.79 -2.00
C LYS A 133 -16.08 13.45 -2.72
N HIS A 134 -16.27 13.19 -4.01
CA HIS A 134 -17.36 13.70 -4.84
C HIS A 134 -18.44 12.65 -5.10
N GLY A 135 -18.29 11.45 -4.55
CA GLY A 135 -19.22 10.35 -4.74
C GLY A 135 -18.99 9.57 -6.04
N VAL A 136 -17.81 9.70 -6.67
CA VAL A 136 -17.50 9.03 -7.94
C VAL A 136 -16.67 7.78 -7.66
N PHE A 137 -17.12 6.64 -8.19
CA PHE A 137 -16.37 5.39 -8.12
C PHE A 137 -15.12 5.46 -9.00
N GLN A 138 -13.95 5.37 -8.37
CA GLN A 138 -12.65 5.31 -9.01
C GLN A 138 -12.18 3.86 -9.10
N PRO A 139 -11.79 3.37 -10.30
CA PRO A 139 -11.28 2.02 -10.45
C PRO A 139 -9.95 1.86 -9.69
N GLN A 140 -9.68 0.64 -9.24
CA GLN A 140 -8.40 0.26 -8.65
C GLN A 140 -7.67 -0.75 -9.54
N ALA A 141 -6.34 -0.78 -9.42
CA ALA A 141 -5.53 -1.74 -10.15
C ALA A 141 -5.77 -3.16 -9.63
N GLU A 142 -5.70 -4.15 -10.50
CA GLU A 142 -5.92 -5.56 -10.13
C GLU A 142 -4.93 -6.07 -9.08
N ASN A 143 -3.72 -5.51 -9.02
CA ASN A 143 -2.69 -5.81 -8.02
C ASN A 143 -2.64 -4.79 -6.88
N HIS A 144 -3.71 -4.03 -6.64
CA HIS A 144 -3.78 -3.11 -5.52
C HIS A 144 -3.88 -3.84 -4.19
N ILE A 145 -3.08 -3.41 -3.22
CA ILE A 145 -3.02 -3.96 -1.87
C ILE A 145 -3.05 -2.78 -0.90
N GLU A 146 -3.77 -2.94 0.21
CA GLU A 146 -3.71 -2.02 1.33
C GLU A 146 -2.88 -2.61 2.47
N ILE A 147 -1.98 -1.80 3.03
CA ILE A 147 -1.24 -2.11 4.26
C ILE A 147 -1.79 -1.23 5.38
N ILE A 148 -2.49 -1.82 6.34
CA ILE A 148 -3.24 -1.12 7.37
C ILE A 148 -2.63 -1.37 8.74
N CYS A 149 -2.50 -0.33 9.56
CA CYS A 149 -2.06 -0.50 10.95
C CYS A 149 -3.06 -1.28 11.81
N ASN A 150 -2.59 -2.21 12.64
CA ASN A 150 -3.43 -2.93 13.61
C ASN A 150 -3.31 -2.34 15.03
N LYS A 151 -2.17 -1.72 15.37
CA LYS A 151 -1.86 -1.24 16.73
C LYS A 151 -1.55 0.26 16.79
N ASN A 152 -1.59 0.82 18.01
CA ASN A 152 -1.43 2.25 18.39
C ASN A 152 -0.10 2.93 18.03
N THR A 153 0.72 2.31 17.20
CA THR A 153 1.94 2.87 16.67
C THR A 153 1.91 2.66 15.17
N THR A 154 1.65 3.71 14.39
CA THR A 154 2.14 3.73 13.02
C THR A 154 3.67 3.71 13.17
N ARG A 155 4.30 2.53 13.08
CA ARG A 155 5.75 2.35 13.19
C ARG A 155 6.42 2.84 11.91
N ARG A 156 6.23 4.13 11.63
CA ARG A 156 6.65 4.81 10.39
C ARG A 156 8.16 4.75 10.22
N ASP A 157 8.85 4.85 11.35
CA ASP A 157 10.28 4.62 11.52
C ASP A 157 10.67 3.22 11.05
N LEU A 158 10.00 2.16 11.55
CA LEU A 158 10.29 0.79 11.13
C LEU A 158 9.98 0.55 9.65
N LEU A 159 8.89 1.12 9.13
CA LEU A 159 8.56 1.02 7.71
C LEU A 159 9.63 1.72 6.86
N GLN A 160 10.05 2.93 7.24
CA GLN A 160 11.15 3.62 6.58
C GLN A 160 12.46 2.80 6.63
N GLU A 161 12.77 2.19 7.76
CA GLU A 161 13.96 1.36 7.93
C GLU A 161 13.90 0.09 7.08
N ALA A 162 12.74 -0.56 7.01
CA ALA A 162 12.52 -1.81 6.29
C ALA A 162 12.39 -1.65 4.76
N CYS A 163 12.04 -0.46 4.27
CA CYS A 163 11.82 -0.25 2.83
C CYS A 163 13.12 -0.05 2.07
N ASP A 164 13.20 -0.57 0.85
CA ASP A 164 14.30 -0.25 -0.08
C ASP A 164 13.75 0.39 -1.35
N TRP A 165 14.54 1.20 -2.04
CA TRP A 165 14.14 1.74 -3.32
C TRP A 165 13.96 0.62 -4.35
N SER A 166 12.80 0.59 -4.98
CA SER A 166 12.55 -0.19 -6.20
C SER A 166 12.77 0.65 -7.46
N LEU A 167 12.51 1.95 -7.34
CA LEU A 167 12.77 2.97 -8.35
C LEU A 167 13.20 4.24 -7.62
N HIS A 168 14.49 4.54 -7.65
CA HIS A 168 15.02 5.74 -7.00
C HIS A 168 14.64 7.00 -7.82
N PRO A 169 14.41 8.17 -7.19
CA PRO A 169 14.10 9.40 -7.91
C PRO A 169 15.09 9.80 -9.00
N ASP A 170 16.39 9.60 -8.75
CA ASP A 170 17.46 9.85 -9.73
C ASP A 170 17.40 8.91 -10.96
N GLU A 171 16.56 7.87 -10.93
CA GLU A 171 16.37 6.92 -12.03
C GLU A 171 15.13 7.20 -12.88
N VAL A 172 14.31 8.19 -12.49
CA VAL A 172 13.09 8.60 -13.18
C VAL A 172 13.34 9.75 -14.16
N GLU A 173 14.46 10.46 -14.00
CA GLU A 173 14.92 11.55 -14.89
C GLU A 173 15.21 11.09 -16.34
#